data_AF-A0A965CXX5-F1
#
_entry.id   AF-A0A965CXX5-F1
#
_cell.length_a   1.000
_cell.length_b   1.000
_cell.length_c   1.000
_cell.angle_alpha   90.00
_cell.angle_beta   90.00
_cell.angle_gamma   90.00
#
_symmetry.space_group_name_H-M   'P 1'
#
loop_
_entity.id
_entity.type
_entity.pdbx_description
1 polymer ?
#
loop_
_entity_poly.entity_id
_entity_poly.type
_entity_poly.pdbx_seq_one_letter_code
_entity_poly.pdbx_strand_id
1 'polypeptide(L)'
;MRNGPAHGKVQFHSLQNTCPAMSLIKILLIVGMLGTAYHYWKKAPRVTPAPSAAVQPGQSTGFVSLPPVNGAPSNTVMVVAAENCPHEDAQRADRLAAELKGRGIPVQRSHQVSFTIDSPDSAVPERINAVMNGQLPIVFVNGRAKPNPSLEDVIAEFKNGGR
;
A
#
# COMPACT_ATOMS: atom_id res chain seq x y z
N MET A 1 74.79 -39.23 -34.77
CA MET A 1 74.65 -38.15 -35.75
C MET A 1 73.23 -37.61 -35.71
N ARG A 2 73.12 -36.29 -35.53
CA ARG A 2 72.04 -35.37 -35.98
C ARG A 2 70.66 -35.34 -35.27
N ASN A 3 70.26 -34.09 -35.00
CA ASN A 3 68.92 -33.50 -34.77
C ASN A 3 68.48 -33.46 -33.29
N GLY A 4 68.10 -32.35 -32.65
CA GLY A 4 67.78 -30.98 -33.06
C GLY A 4 67.39 -30.16 -31.80
N PRO A 5 67.06 -28.87 -31.92
CA PRO A 5 67.19 -27.87 -30.84
C PRO A 5 66.05 -27.88 -29.79
N ALA A 6 66.44 -27.67 -28.53
CA ALA A 6 65.53 -27.39 -27.42
C ALA A 6 64.92 -25.98 -27.59
N HIS A 7 63.70 -25.91 -28.11
CA HIS A 7 62.88 -24.70 -28.10
C HIS A 7 61.85 -24.77 -26.97
N GLY A 8 61.98 -23.82 -26.03
CA GLY A 8 60.90 -22.98 -25.53
C GLY A 8 59.68 -23.63 -24.89
N LYS A 9 59.46 -23.35 -23.60
CA LYS A 9 58.68 -22.18 -23.13
C LYS A 9 58.45 -22.35 -21.64
N VAL A 10 58.99 -21.43 -20.86
CA VAL A 10 58.57 -21.28 -19.46
C VAL A 10 57.27 -20.47 -19.47
N GLN A 11 56.15 -21.13 -19.19
CA GLN A 11 54.88 -20.46 -18.92
C GLN A 11 54.84 -20.11 -17.44
N PHE A 12 55.44 -18.97 -17.08
CA PHE A 12 55.06 -18.30 -15.84
C PHE A 12 53.71 -17.63 -16.11
N HIS A 13 52.65 -18.19 -15.52
CA HIS A 13 51.40 -17.46 -15.40
C HIS A 13 51.69 -16.19 -14.62
N SER A 14 51.66 -15.08 -15.36
CA SER A 14 51.70 -13.72 -14.84
C SER A 14 50.68 -13.59 -13.71
N LEU A 15 51.16 -13.18 -12.55
CA LEU A 15 50.37 -12.60 -11.46
C LEU A 15 49.66 -11.36 -12.02
N GLN A 16 48.51 -11.58 -12.64
CA GLN A 16 47.62 -10.51 -13.05
C GLN A 16 46.86 -10.07 -11.81
N ASN A 17 47.39 -9.01 -11.21
CA ASN A 17 46.68 -8.05 -10.38
C ASN A 17 45.25 -7.85 -10.90
N THR A 18 44.27 -8.44 -10.21
CA THR A 18 42.91 -7.93 -10.19
C THR A 18 42.61 -7.49 -8.77
N CYS A 19 42.84 -6.19 -8.50
CA CYS A 19 42.39 -5.56 -7.26
C CYS A 19 40.85 -5.68 -7.18
N PRO A 20 40.27 -6.26 -6.11
CA PRO A 20 38.83 -6.42 -5.96
C PRO A 20 38.15 -5.09 -5.54
N ALA A 21 38.31 -4.02 -6.34
CA ALA A 21 37.73 -2.71 -6.04
C ALA A 21 36.31 -2.50 -6.61
N MET A 22 35.93 -3.24 -7.67
CA MET A 22 34.63 -3.08 -8.35
C MET A 22 33.49 -3.95 -7.82
N SER A 23 33.76 -4.87 -6.89
CA SER A 23 32.71 -5.72 -6.27
C SER A 23 32.19 -5.11 -4.96
N LEU A 24 33.08 -4.50 -4.16
CA LEU A 24 32.74 -3.93 -2.87
C LEU A 24 31.83 -2.70 -2.98
N ILE A 25 32.05 -1.85 -4.00
CA ILE A 25 31.16 -0.70 -4.28
C ILE A 25 29.76 -1.17 -4.67
N LYS A 26 29.63 -2.22 -5.48
CA LYS A 26 28.33 -2.80 -5.85
C LYS A 26 27.61 -3.39 -4.63
N ILE A 27 28.33 -4.07 -3.75
CA ILE A 27 27.78 -4.60 -2.49
C ILE A 27 27.31 -3.45 -1.59
N LEU A 28 28.09 -2.37 -1.46
CA LEU A 28 27.71 -1.19 -0.68
C LEU A 28 26.45 -0.49 -1.22
N LEU A 29 26.30 -0.40 -2.55
CA LEU A 29 25.09 0.19 -3.15
C LEU A 29 23.85 -0.68 -2.91
N ILE A 30 23.98 -2.00 -3.02
CA ILE A 30 22.88 -2.94 -2.74
C ILE A 30 22.50 -2.88 -1.25
N VAL A 31 23.47 -2.95 -0.33
CA VAL A 31 23.22 -2.85 1.11
C VAL A 31 22.64 -1.48 1.47
N GLY A 32 23.10 -0.41 0.82
CA GLY A 32 22.53 0.94 0.97
C GLY A 32 21.07 1.01 0.54
N MET A 33 20.72 0.45 -0.62
CA MET A 33 19.33 0.38 -1.11
C MET A 33 18.42 -0.48 -0.22
N LEU A 34 18.91 -1.65 0.25
CA LEU A 34 18.14 -2.46 1.19
C LEU A 34 17.97 -1.76 2.55
N GLY A 35 19.00 -1.05 3.03
CA GLY A 35 18.96 -0.30 4.27
C GLY A 35 17.98 0.87 4.24
N THR A 36 17.95 1.64 3.14
CA THR A 36 17.01 2.77 2.99
C THR A 36 15.57 2.29 2.84
N ALA A 37 15.32 1.22 2.08
CA ALA A 37 14.00 0.60 1.98
C ALA A 37 13.49 0.10 3.35
N TYR A 38 14.34 -0.60 4.11
CA TYR A 38 13.99 -1.11 5.45
C TYR A 38 13.74 0.02 6.46
N HIS A 39 14.54 1.09 6.41
CA HIS A 39 14.38 2.25 7.28
C HIS A 39 13.11 3.05 6.96
N TYR A 40 12.71 3.13 5.68
CA TYR A 40 11.47 3.78 5.27
C TYR A 40 10.24 2.99 5.74
N TRP A 41 10.29 1.66 5.69
CA TRP A 41 9.25 0.79 6.23
C TRP A 41 9.13 0.85 7.76
N LYS A 42 10.24 1.02 8.50
CA LYS A 42 10.20 1.18 9.97
C LYS A 42 9.59 2.53 10.41
N LYS A 43 9.50 3.51 9.51
CA LYS A 43 8.80 4.79 9.73
C LYS A 43 7.32 4.75 9.36
N ALA A 44 6.80 3.62 8.88
CA ALA A 44 5.35 3.43 8.82
C ALA A 44 4.78 3.62 10.23
N PRO A 45 3.84 4.57 10.45
CA PRO A 45 3.27 4.79 11.76
C PRO A 45 2.62 3.49 12.23
N ARG A 46 3.22 2.86 13.24
CA ARG A 46 2.52 1.85 14.03
C ARG A 46 1.42 2.59 14.75
N VAL A 47 0.20 2.47 14.25
CA VAL A 47 -0.99 2.90 14.98
C VAL A 47 -1.08 1.98 16.18
N THR A 48 -0.56 2.45 17.31
CA THR A 48 -0.86 1.91 18.64
C THR A 48 -2.38 1.90 18.75
N PRO A 49 -3.04 0.76 19.01
CA PRO A 49 -4.46 0.76 19.28
C PRO A 49 -4.70 1.60 20.53
N ALA A 50 -5.19 2.82 20.35
CA ALA A 50 -5.66 3.63 21.46
C ALA A 50 -6.89 2.93 22.06
N PRO A 51 -7.03 2.86 23.40
CA PRO A 51 -8.26 2.39 24.01
C PRO A 51 -9.41 3.27 23.52
N SER A 52 -10.51 2.63 23.11
CA SER A 52 -11.71 3.23 22.53
C SER A 52 -12.13 4.49 23.29
N ALA A 53 -11.76 5.66 22.78
CA ALA A 53 -12.27 6.93 23.25
C ALA A 53 -13.67 7.12 22.67
N ALA A 54 -14.63 7.38 23.55
CA ALA A 54 -16.02 7.67 23.20
C ALA A 54 -16.08 8.76 22.11
N VAL A 55 -16.75 8.45 21.01
CA VAL A 55 -16.96 9.35 19.87
C VAL A 55 -17.83 10.52 20.31
N GLN A 56 -17.27 11.73 20.33
CA GLN A 56 -18.07 12.95 20.48
C GLN A 56 -18.76 13.31 19.14
N PRO A 57 -20.04 13.71 19.16
CA PRO A 57 -20.75 14.10 17.94
C PRO A 57 -20.15 15.40 17.38
N GLY A 58 -19.57 15.31 16.17
CA GLY A 58 -18.98 16.45 15.46
C GLY A 58 -17.49 16.32 15.14
N GLN A 59 -16.82 15.25 15.57
CA GLN A 59 -15.44 15.01 15.15
C GLN A 59 -15.43 14.41 13.74
N SER A 60 -14.57 14.96 12.87
CA SER A 60 -14.37 14.45 11.52
C SER A 60 -14.08 12.95 11.60
N THR A 61 -14.95 12.14 10.99
CA THR A 61 -14.89 10.67 10.98
C THR A 61 -13.60 10.12 10.34
N GLY A 62 -12.66 10.97 9.93
CA GLY A 62 -11.44 10.64 9.20
C GLY A 62 -11.68 10.34 7.72
N PHE A 63 -12.92 10.43 7.24
CA PHE A 63 -13.25 10.24 5.83
C PHE A 63 -12.79 11.43 5.01
N VAL A 64 -11.92 11.16 4.04
CA VAL A 64 -11.41 12.16 3.10
C VAL A 64 -12.36 12.20 1.91
N SER A 65 -12.80 13.37 1.48
CA SER A 65 -13.54 13.49 0.23
C SER A 65 -12.65 13.01 -0.93
N LEU A 66 -13.20 12.37 -1.94
CA LEU A 66 -12.50 11.93 -3.13
C LEU A 66 -13.40 12.14 -4.35
N PRO A 67 -12.84 12.22 -5.56
CA PRO A 67 -13.64 12.15 -6.77
C PRO A 67 -14.50 10.87 -6.77
N PRO A 68 -15.66 10.90 -7.46
CA PRO A 68 -16.51 9.72 -7.56
C PRO A 68 -15.73 8.55 -8.17
N VAL A 69 -15.86 7.38 -7.55
CA VAL A 69 -15.31 6.14 -8.10
C VAL A 69 -16.20 5.69 -9.25
N ASN A 70 -15.60 5.35 -10.39
CA ASN A 70 -16.32 4.88 -11.56
C ASN A 70 -17.09 3.60 -11.23
N GLY A 71 -18.40 3.60 -11.51
CA GLY A 71 -19.27 2.46 -11.26
C GLY A 71 -19.64 2.24 -9.79
N ALA A 72 -19.28 3.15 -8.87
CA ALA A 72 -19.75 3.06 -7.50
C ALA A 72 -21.24 3.43 -7.41
N PRO A 73 -22.10 2.54 -6.88
CA PRO A 73 -23.51 2.85 -6.70
C PRO A 73 -23.69 3.94 -5.64
N SER A 74 -24.55 4.90 -5.95
CA SER A 74 -25.00 5.91 -4.99
C SER A 74 -25.66 5.25 -3.79
N ASN A 75 -25.48 5.81 -2.59
CA ASN A 75 -26.09 5.30 -1.36
C ASN A 75 -25.75 3.82 -1.06
N THR A 76 -24.54 3.39 -1.43
CA THR A 76 -24.01 2.06 -1.13
C THR A 76 -22.62 2.19 -0.55
N VAL A 77 -22.32 1.38 0.46
CA VAL A 77 -20.99 1.32 1.05
C VAL A 77 -20.13 0.40 0.18
N MET A 78 -19.03 0.91 -0.35
CA MET A 78 -18.10 0.08 -1.11
C MET A 78 -16.88 -0.26 -0.26
N VAL A 79 -16.65 -1.54 -0.02
CA VAL A 79 -15.53 -2.07 0.75
C VAL A 79 -14.49 -2.61 -0.22
N VAL A 80 -13.32 -1.99 -0.22
CA VAL A 80 -12.18 -2.36 -1.06
C VAL A 80 -11.19 -3.18 -0.25
N ALA A 81 -10.94 -4.39 -0.73
CA ALA A 81 -9.90 -5.27 -0.24
C ALA A 81 -8.97 -5.60 -1.42
N ALA A 82 -7.67 -5.34 -1.31
CA ALA A 82 -6.72 -5.69 -2.36
C ALA A 82 -6.83 -7.17 -2.78
N GLU A 83 -6.60 -7.47 -4.07
CA GLU A 83 -6.73 -8.85 -4.60
C GLU A 83 -5.85 -9.87 -3.87
N ASN A 84 -4.68 -9.43 -3.38
CA ASN A 84 -3.73 -10.26 -2.61
C ASN A 84 -3.63 -9.81 -1.15
N CYS A 85 -4.77 -9.55 -0.50
CA CYS A 85 -4.77 -9.25 0.94
C CYS A 85 -4.14 -10.39 1.75
N PRO A 86 -3.31 -10.08 2.77
CA PRO A 86 -3.07 -11.00 3.87
C PRO A 86 -4.41 -11.50 4.43
N HIS A 87 -4.48 -12.77 4.81
CA HIS A 87 -5.73 -13.44 5.18
C HIS A 87 -6.49 -12.69 6.30
N GLU A 88 -5.77 -12.05 7.23
CA GLU A 88 -6.35 -11.23 8.30
C GLU A 88 -7.10 -9.99 7.78
N ASP A 89 -6.55 -9.29 6.78
CA ASP A 89 -7.16 -8.08 6.22
C ASP A 89 -8.42 -8.40 5.43
N ALA A 90 -8.38 -9.51 4.67
CA ALA A 90 -9.54 -10.04 3.97
C ALA A 90 -10.67 -10.38 4.96
N GLN A 91 -10.33 -11.08 6.06
CA GLN A 91 -11.29 -11.41 7.12
C GLN A 91 -11.88 -10.16 7.78
N ARG A 92 -11.08 -9.11 8.04
CA ARG A 92 -11.60 -7.83 8.56
C ARG A 92 -12.62 -7.22 7.61
N ALA A 93 -12.31 -7.20 6.32
CA ALA A 93 -13.23 -6.72 5.30
C ALA A 93 -14.53 -7.55 5.26
N ASP A 94 -14.42 -8.88 5.33
CA ASP A 94 -15.58 -9.80 5.35
C ASP A 94 -16.47 -9.57 6.55
N ARG A 95 -15.89 -9.45 7.75
CA ARG A 95 -16.65 -9.16 8.97
C ARG A 95 -17.37 -7.82 8.86
N LEU A 96 -16.65 -6.77 8.44
CA LEU A 96 -17.25 -5.43 8.30
C LEU A 96 -18.41 -5.44 7.31
N ALA A 97 -18.24 -6.09 6.15
CA ALA A 97 -19.30 -6.20 5.14
C ALA A 97 -20.51 -6.99 5.68
N ALA A 98 -20.27 -8.09 6.41
CA ALA A 98 -21.33 -8.89 7.01
C ALA A 98 -22.11 -8.11 8.08
N GLU A 99 -21.42 -7.37 8.94
CA GLU A 99 -22.04 -6.55 10.00
C GLU A 99 -22.89 -5.42 9.42
N LEU A 100 -22.40 -4.72 8.39
CA LEU A 100 -23.15 -3.68 7.69
C LEU A 100 -24.40 -4.25 7.00
N LYS A 101 -24.26 -5.39 6.31
CA LYS A 101 -25.39 -6.09 5.67
C LYS A 101 -26.43 -6.53 6.70
N GLY A 102 -25.99 -7.02 7.86
CA GLY A 102 -26.88 -7.40 8.98
C GLY A 102 -27.68 -6.23 9.55
N ARG A 103 -27.20 -4.99 9.38
CA ARG A 103 -27.90 -3.76 9.77
C ARG A 103 -28.73 -3.14 8.63
N GLY A 104 -28.88 -3.83 7.50
CA GLY A 104 -29.66 -3.35 6.35
C GLY A 104 -28.97 -2.28 5.50
N ILE A 105 -27.66 -2.08 5.69
CA ILE A 105 -26.88 -1.14 4.88
C ILE A 105 -26.43 -1.87 3.60
N PRO A 106 -26.71 -1.34 2.40
CA PRO A 106 -26.24 -1.93 1.15
C PRO A 106 -24.71 -1.84 1.08
N VAL A 107 -24.07 -2.99 0.82
CA VAL A 107 -22.61 -3.12 0.72
C VAL A 107 -22.22 -3.78 -0.59
N GLN A 108 -21.22 -3.23 -1.26
CA GLN A 108 -20.54 -3.85 -2.39
C GLN A 108 -19.07 -4.09 -2.05
N ARG A 109 -18.58 -5.30 -2.32
CA ARG A 109 -17.15 -5.58 -2.26
C ARG A 109 -16.53 -5.31 -3.62
N SER A 110 -15.35 -4.71 -3.62
CA SER A 110 -14.53 -4.60 -4.82
C SER A 110 -13.07 -4.88 -4.48
N HIS A 111 -12.33 -5.32 -5.49
CA HIS A 111 -10.89 -5.49 -5.41
C HIS A 111 -10.13 -4.42 -6.21
N GLN A 112 -10.84 -3.70 -7.07
CA GLN A 112 -10.31 -2.64 -7.90
C GLN A 112 -11.22 -1.42 -7.81
N VAL A 113 -10.60 -0.23 -7.82
CA VAL A 113 -11.30 1.04 -7.92
C VAL A 113 -10.61 1.91 -8.95
N SER A 114 -11.42 2.58 -9.77
CA SER A 114 -10.95 3.49 -10.80
C SER A 114 -11.59 4.85 -10.59
N PHE A 115 -10.80 5.91 -10.61
CA PHE A 115 -11.29 7.28 -10.43
C PHE A 115 -11.20 8.03 -11.75
N THR A 116 -12.20 8.87 -12.04
CA THR A 116 -12.08 9.90 -13.08
C THR A 116 -11.69 11.20 -12.40
N ILE A 117 -10.48 11.69 -12.68
CA ILE A 117 -9.97 12.94 -12.12
C ILE A 117 -10.20 14.04 -13.15
N ASP A 118 -11.31 14.76 -12.98
CA ASP A 118 -11.68 15.92 -13.81
C ASP A 118 -11.64 17.21 -12.98
N SER A 119 -10.60 17.35 -12.16
CA SER A 119 -10.45 18.47 -11.23
C SER A 119 -9.15 19.23 -11.52
N PRO A 120 -9.17 20.58 -11.52
CA PRO A 120 -7.95 21.39 -11.59
C PRO A 120 -7.15 21.36 -10.28
N ASP A 121 -7.68 20.75 -9.21
CA ASP A 121 -7.01 20.62 -7.92
C ASP A 121 -5.90 19.56 -7.97
N SER A 122 -4.64 20.02 -7.90
CA SER A 122 -3.45 19.17 -7.90
C SER A 122 -3.27 18.33 -6.63
N ALA A 123 -4.02 18.60 -5.56
CA ALA A 123 -3.98 17.81 -4.32
C ALA A 123 -4.87 16.56 -4.38
N VAL A 124 -5.74 16.44 -5.39
CA VAL A 124 -6.64 15.28 -5.55
C VAL A 124 -5.87 13.94 -5.69
N PRO A 125 -4.84 13.82 -6.55
CA PRO A 125 -4.07 12.59 -6.66
C PRO A 125 -3.37 12.21 -5.34
N GLU A 126 -2.85 13.19 -4.60
CA GLU A 126 -2.18 12.94 -3.31
C GLU A 126 -3.16 12.41 -2.26
N ARG A 127 -4.38 12.95 -2.20
CA ARG A 127 -5.45 12.45 -1.33
C ARG A 127 -5.87 11.03 -1.68
N ILE A 128 -6.05 10.73 -2.98
CA ILE A 128 -6.34 9.37 -3.45
C ILE A 128 -5.21 8.43 -2.99
N ASN A 129 -3.95 8.80 -3.23
CA ASN A 129 -2.79 8.01 -2.83
C ASN A 129 -2.73 7.80 -1.31
N ALA A 130 -3.03 8.83 -0.51
CA ALA A 130 -3.02 8.73 0.95
C ALA A 130 -4.06 7.74 1.46
N VAL A 131 -5.26 7.72 0.88
CA VAL A 131 -6.31 6.75 1.21
C VAL A 131 -5.93 5.35 0.73
N MET A 132 -5.48 5.22 -0.51
CA MET A 132 -5.19 3.92 -1.13
C MET A 132 -3.96 3.22 -0.53
N ASN A 133 -3.00 3.97 -0.01
CA ASN A 133 -1.84 3.43 0.72
C ASN A 133 -2.12 3.22 2.22
N GLY A 134 -3.34 3.47 2.69
CA GLY A 134 -3.74 3.23 4.07
C GLY A 134 -3.95 1.75 4.39
N GLN A 135 -4.26 1.45 5.64
CA GLN A 135 -4.59 0.07 6.05
C GLN A 135 -5.90 -0.41 5.41
N LEU A 136 -5.92 -1.68 5.00
CA LEU A 136 -7.12 -2.33 4.49
C LEU A 136 -8.06 -2.74 5.64
N PRO A 137 -9.37 -2.85 5.44
CA PRO A 137 -10.10 -2.50 4.22
C PRO A 137 -10.21 -0.98 4.03
N ILE A 138 -10.23 -0.52 2.78
CA ILE A 138 -10.58 0.87 2.46
C ILE A 138 -12.07 0.91 2.19
N VAL A 139 -12.80 1.82 2.84
CA VAL A 139 -14.24 1.93 2.65
C VAL A 139 -14.58 3.27 2.04
N PHE A 140 -15.44 3.23 1.02
CA PHE A 140 -16.00 4.38 0.35
C PHE A 140 -17.47 4.52 0.70
N VAL A 141 -17.86 5.74 1.07
CA VAL A 141 -19.24 6.13 1.40
C VAL A 141 -19.49 7.49 0.77
N ASN A 142 -20.43 7.58 -0.17
CA ASN A 142 -20.91 8.84 -0.76
C ASN A 142 -19.78 9.81 -1.21
N GLY A 143 -18.80 9.30 -1.96
CA GLY A 143 -17.68 10.13 -2.47
C GLY A 143 -16.65 10.49 -1.40
N ARG A 144 -16.67 9.83 -0.25
CA ARG A 144 -15.64 9.94 0.79
C ARG A 144 -15.07 8.58 1.10
N ALA A 145 -13.81 8.53 1.52
CA ALA A 145 -13.13 7.28 1.81
C ALA A 145 -12.26 7.36 3.06
N LYS A 146 -12.15 6.21 3.74
CA LYS A 146 -11.29 6.05 4.92
C LYS A 146 -10.61 4.67 4.88
N PRO A 147 -9.30 4.59 5.13
CA PRO A 147 -8.63 3.32 5.36
C PRO A 147 -8.92 2.79 6.77
N ASN A 148 -9.18 1.49 6.87
CA ASN A 148 -9.47 0.73 8.10
C ASN A 148 -10.45 1.43 9.07
N PRO A 149 -11.68 1.78 8.62
CA PRO A 149 -12.67 2.40 9.50
C PRO A 149 -13.30 1.38 10.45
N SER A 150 -13.84 1.87 11.56
CA SER A 150 -14.72 1.07 12.42
C SER A 150 -16.12 0.95 11.82
N LEU A 151 -16.89 -0.06 12.25
CA LEU A 151 -18.29 -0.23 11.85
C LEU A 151 -19.13 1.03 12.12
N GLU A 152 -18.97 1.61 13.30
CA GLU A 152 -19.71 2.80 13.74
C GLU A 152 -19.35 4.03 12.91
N ASP A 153 -18.07 4.19 12.51
CA ASP A 153 -17.66 5.28 11.61
C ASP A 153 -18.38 5.18 10.25
N VAL A 154 -18.46 3.98 9.69
CA VAL A 154 -19.10 3.74 8.39
C VAL A 154 -20.60 4.02 8.47
N ILE A 155 -21.25 3.59 9.55
CA ILE A 155 -22.69 3.84 9.77
C ILE A 155 -22.96 5.34 9.93
N ALA A 156 -22.15 6.03 10.73
CA ALA A 156 -22.27 7.47 10.91
C ALA A 156 -22.12 8.21 9.59
N GLU A 157 -21.10 7.85 8.80
CA GLU A 157 -20.85 8.44 7.49
C GLU A 157 -22.00 8.16 6.50
N PHE A 158 -22.50 6.92 6.47
CA PHE A 158 -23.61 6.53 5.59
C PHE A 158 -24.88 7.30 5.90
N LYS A 159 -25.21 7.47 7.19
CA LYS A 159 -26.38 8.23 7.64
C LYS A 159 -26.23 9.74 7.41
N ASN A 160 -25.01 10.27 7.47
CA ASN A 160 -24.74 11.69 7.29
C ASN A 160 -24.72 12.11 5.80
N GLY A 161 -24.25 11.25 4.90
CA GLY A 161 -24.18 11.52 3.46
C GLY A 161 -25.47 11.28 2.68
N GLY A 162 -26.56 10.86 3.34
CA GLY A 162 -27.90 10.69 2.75
C GLY A 162 -28.82 11.91 2.91
N ARG A 163 -28.28 13.09 3.21
CA ARG A 163 -29.02 14.36 3.29
C ARG A 163 -28.70 15.27 2.12
#